data_AF-A0A963G687-F1
#
_entry.id   AF-A0A963G687-F1
#
_cell.length_a   1.000
_cell.length_b   1.000
_cell.length_c   1.000
_cell.angle_alpha   90.00
_cell.angle_beta   90.00
_cell.angle_gamma   90.00
#
_symmetry.space_group_name_H-M   'P 1'
#
loop_
_entity.id
_entity.type
_entity.pdbx_description
1 polymer ?
#
loop_
_entity_poly.entity_id
_entity_poly.type
_entity_poly.pdbx_seq_one_letter_code
_entity_poly.pdbx_strand_id
1 'polypeptide(L)' 'GLTDPLLKALDDVGYEIPSPIQALTIPVLLEGHDAVGQAQTGTGKTAAFALPLLTKIDIDKLVPQLLVLAP' A
#
# COMPACT_ATOMS: atom_id res chain seq x y z
N GLY A 1 -6.87 8.40 4.36
CA GLY A 1 -6.37 7.19 5.05
C GLY A 1 -6.63 5.98 4.17
N LEU A 2 -6.35 4.77 4.65
CA LEU A 2 -6.77 3.54 3.96
C LEU A 2 -8.30 3.40 4.00
N THR A 3 -8.89 2.66 3.07
CA THR A 3 -10.33 2.40 3.05
C THR A 3 -10.75 1.38 4.13
N ASP A 4 -11.98 1.48 4.63
CA ASP A 4 -12.51 0.56 5.66
C ASP A 4 -12.42 -0.93 5.27
N PRO A 5 -12.73 -1.34 4.03
CA PRO A 5 -12.58 -2.74 3.62
C PRO A 5 -11.14 -3.23 3.72
N LEU A 6 -10.16 -2.34 3.44
CA LEU A 6 -8.75 -2.68 3.51
C LEU A 6 -8.29 -2.77 4.97
N LEU A 7 -8.73 -1.85 5.84
CA LEU A 7 -8.46 -1.91 7.28
C LEU A 7 -8.99 -3.20 7.90
N LYS A 8 -10.24 -3.58 7.57
CA LYS A 8 -10.81 -4.86 8.03
C LYS A 8 -10.00 -6.06 7.54
N ALA A 9 -9.58 -6.06 6.27
CA ALA A 9 -8.77 -7.14 5.74
C ALA A 9 -7.41 -7.24 6.43
N LEU A 10 -6.81 -6.10 6.81
CA LEU A 10 -5.57 -6.06 7.59
C LEU A 10 -5.75 -6.67 8.99
N ASP A 11 -6.83 -6.32 9.67
CA ASP A 11 -7.18 -6.91 10.97
C ASP A 11 -7.38 -8.44 10.86
N ASP A 12 -8.10 -8.89 9.83
CA ASP A 12 -8.38 -10.31 9.58
C ASP A 12 -7.09 -11.13 9.32
N VAL A 13 -6.05 -10.52 8.71
CA VAL A 13 -4.76 -11.17 8.47
C VAL A 13 -3.73 -10.93 9.60
N GLY A 14 -4.09 -10.21 10.66
CA GLY A 14 -3.23 -9.95 11.81
C GLY A 14 -2.14 -8.89 11.57
N TYR A 15 -2.39 -7.93 10.69
CA TYR A 15 -1.51 -6.77 10.52
C TYR A 15 -1.80 -5.74 11.63
N GLU A 16 -0.91 -5.66 12.63
CA GLU A 16 -1.12 -4.78 13.78
C GLU A 16 -0.38 -3.44 13.65
N ILE A 17 0.94 -3.50 13.48
CA ILE A 17 1.82 -2.32 13.51
C ILE A 17 2.53 -2.17 12.17
N PRO A 18 2.44 -1.00 11.51
CA PRO A 18 3.17 -0.78 10.27
C PRO A 18 4.68 -0.83 10.51
N SER A 19 5.41 -1.47 9.60
CA SER A 19 6.88 -1.45 9.63
C SER A 19 7.42 -0.03 9.37
N PRO A 20 8.69 0.27 9.71
CA PRO A 20 9.24 1.61 9.49
C PRO A 20 9.10 2.11 8.03
N ILE A 21 9.32 1.23 7.05
CA ILE A 21 9.17 1.61 5.64
C ILE A 21 7.69 1.91 5.30
N GLN A 22 6.74 1.16 5.85
CA GLN A 22 5.30 1.40 5.64
C GLN A 22 4.85 2.71 6.28
N ALA A 23 5.26 2.96 7.54
CA ALA A 23 4.92 4.18 8.26
C ALA A 23 5.44 5.45 7.55
N LEU A 24 6.62 5.36 6.93
CA LEU A 24 7.23 6.47 6.20
C LEU A 24 6.63 6.66 4.79
N THR A 25 6.25 5.60 4.08
CA THR A 25 5.82 5.73 2.67
C THR A 25 4.31 5.81 2.48
N ILE A 26 3.50 5.15 3.32
CA ILE A 26 2.04 5.10 3.11
C ILE A 26 1.41 6.50 3.09
N PRO A 27 1.70 7.42 4.04
CA PRO A 27 1.12 8.76 4.02
C PRO A 27 1.49 9.54 2.75
N VAL A 28 2.77 9.50 2.37
CA VAL A 28 3.31 10.18 1.18
C VAL A 28 2.62 9.70 -0.11
N LEU A 29 2.45 8.38 -0.25
CA LEU A 29 1.79 7.79 -1.42
C LEU A 29 0.28 8.06 -1.45
N LEU A 30 -0.38 8.13 -0.29
CA LEU A 30 -1.80 8.51 -0.21
C LEU A 30 -2.02 9.96 -0.68
N GLU A 31 -1.10 10.87 -0.36
CA GLU A 31 -1.10 12.26 -0.83
C GLU A 31 -0.87 12.37 -2.35
N GLY A 32 -0.43 11.31 -3.00
CA GLY A 32 -0.19 11.29 -4.45
C GLY A 32 1.20 11.77 -4.85
N HIS A 33 2.13 11.83 -3.90
CA HIS A 33 3.53 12.09 -4.19
C HIS A 33 4.24 10.84 -4.71
N ASP A 34 5.22 11.04 -5.58
CA ASP A 34 6.15 10.00 -5.98
C ASP A 34 7.14 9.70 -4.85
N ALA A 35 7.55 8.43 -4.72
CA ALA A 35 8.46 8.01 -3.66
C ALA A 35 9.47 6.97 -4.16
N VAL A 36 10.70 7.07 -3.64
CA VAL A 36 11.73 6.03 -3.76
C VAL A 36 11.97 5.46 -2.36
N GLY A 37 11.64 4.17 -2.18
CA GLY A 37 11.80 3.48 -0.91
C GLY A 37 12.97 2.49 -0.95
N GLN A 38 13.92 2.63 -0.03
CA GLN A 38 15.01 1.67 0.16
C GLN A 38 14.88 0.98 1.52
N ALA A 39 14.76 -0.35 1.50
CA ALA A 39 14.78 -1.17 2.72
C ALA A 39 15.24 -2.59 2.40
N GLN A 40 15.70 -3.33 3.41
CA GLN A 40 16.11 -4.74 3.26
C GLN A 40 14.92 -5.63 2.85
N THR A 41 15.17 -6.81 2.28
CA THR A 41 14.12 -7.80 1.97
C THR A 41 13.41 -8.25 3.25
N GLY A 42 12.12 -8.55 3.17
CA GLY A 42 11.32 -8.98 4.34
C GLY A 42 10.84 -7.84 5.26
N THR A 43 11.13 -6.58 4.94
CA THR A 43 10.75 -5.40 5.78
C THR A 43 9.36 -4.84 5.49
N GLY A 44 8.57 -5.50 4.62
CA GLY A 44 7.20 -5.07 4.32
C GLY A 44 7.05 -4.03 3.20
N LYS A 45 8.06 -3.86 2.34
CA LYS A 45 8.03 -2.96 1.16
C LYS A 45 6.81 -3.18 0.24
N THR A 46 6.38 -4.43 0.06
CA THR A 46 5.23 -4.75 -0.79
C THR A 46 3.95 -4.09 -0.28
N ALA A 47 3.64 -4.26 1.01
CA ALA A 47 2.49 -3.58 1.61
C ALA A 47 2.67 -2.05 1.63
N ALA A 48 3.91 -1.58 1.74
CA ALA A 48 4.25 -0.15 1.78
C ALA A 48 3.80 0.61 0.53
N PHE A 49 3.83 -0.02 -0.66
CA PHE A 49 3.24 0.56 -1.87
C PHE A 49 1.84 0.02 -2.18
N ALA A 50 1.54 -1.26 -1.88
CA ALA A 50 0.28 -1.87 -2.32
C ALA A 50 -0.94 -1.28 -1.61
N LEU A 51 -0.89 -1.08 -0.29
CA LEU A 51 -2.03 -0.57 0.49
C LEU A 51 -2.51 0.82 0.03
N PRO A 52 -1.63 1.84 -0.12
CA PRO A 52 -2.07 3.14 -0.60
C PRO A 52 -2.53 3.12 -2.06
N LEU A 53 -2.00 2.22 -2.89
CA LEU A 53 -2.44 2.08 -4.29
C LEU A 53 -3.79 1.38 -4.42
N LEU A 54 -4.03 0.31 -3.65
CA LEU A 54 -5.34 -0.36 -3.55
C LEU A 54 -6.43 0.59 -3.06
N THR A 55 -6.09 1.51 -2.16
CA THR A 55 -7.01 2.56 -1.67
C THR A 55 -7.51 3.48 -2.79
N LYS A 56 -6.76 3.60 -3.90
CA LYS A 56 -7.11 4.45 -5.04
C LYS A 56 -7.83 3.70 -6.17
N ILE A 57 -8.03 2.39 -6.06
CA ILE A 57 -8.69 1.58 -7.08
C ILE A 57 -10.21 1.82 -7.04
N ASP A 58 -10.77 2.11 -8.22
CA ASP A 58 -12.21 2.16 -8.45
C ASP A 58 -12.69 0.80 -8.98
N ILE A 59 -13.42 0.05 -8.14
CA ILE A 59 -13.87 -1.31 -8.46
C ILE A 59 -14.98 -1.36 -9.51
N ASP A 60 -15.66 -0.24 -9.78
CA ASP A 60 -16.70 -0.15 -10.81
C ASP A 60 -16.10 0.00 -12.21
N LYS A 61 -14.79 0.30 -12.30
CA LYS A 61 -14.06 0.48 -13.56
C LYS A 61 -13.25 -0.76 -13.94
N LEU A 62 -13.73 -1.46 -14.97
CA LEU A 62 -13.08 -2.65 -15.54
C LEU A 62 -11.95 -2.30 -16.52
N VAL A 63 -11.01 -1.45 -16.09
CA VAL A 63 -9.80 -1.08 -16.86
C VAL A 63 -8.56 -1.21 -15.96
N PRO A 64 -7.36 -1.42 -16.52
CA PRO A 64 -6.13 -1.39 -15.73
C PRO A 64 -5.95 -0.02 -15.06
N GLN A 65 -5.78 -0.01 -13.74
CA GLN A 65 -5.61 1.22 -12.93
C GLN A 65 -4.29 1.26 -12.16
N LEU A 66 -3.60 0.11 -12.07
CA LEU A 66 -2.34 -0.05 -11.37
C LEU A 66 -1.44 -1.00 -12.16
N LEU A 67 -0.17 -0.64 -12.31
CA LEU A 67 0.87 -1.47 -12.90
C LEU A 67 2.01 -1.61 -11.89
N VAL A 68 2.38 -2.86 -11.58
CA VAL A 68 3.55 -3.18 -10.78
C VAL A 68 4.48 -3.98 -11.66
N LEU A 69 5.72 -3.51 -11.80
CA LEU A 69 6.77 -4.20 -12.54
C LEU A 69 7.69 -4.91 -11.53
N ALA A 70 7.95 -6.17 -11.77
CA ALA A 70 8.90 -6.98 -11.02
C ALA A 70 9.98 -7.52 -11.97
N PRO A 71 11.21 -7.76 -11.49
CA PRO A 71 12.28 -8.37 -12.30
C PRO A 71 11.98 -9.81 -12.71
#